data_AF-A0A1J4ZCS2-F1
#
_entry.id   AF-A0A1J4ZCS2-F1
#
_cell.length_a   1.000
_cell.length_b   1.000
_cell.length_c   1.000
_cell.angle_alpha   90.00
_cell.angle_beta   90.00
_cell.angle_gamma   90.00
#
_symmetry.space_group_name_H-M   'P 1'
#
loop_
_entity.id
_entity.type
_entity.pdbx_description
1 polymer ?
#
loop_
_entity_poly.entity_id
_entity_poly.type
_entity_poly.pdbx_seq_one_letter_code
_entity_poly.pdbx_strand_id
1 'polypeptide(L)'
;MIIEFINAQPRTSIIIISILVSFFISLINFFVLDKEKMRTSRARQKELQQEMKKYKDNPAKIMEMQKEMMTHVGDSFKHSLKPMLITLIPILLVFSWIRGVFLETTIAKTWFWYYLVSAIAGSLVFRKLFKLP
;
A
#
# COMPACT_ATOMS: atom_id res chain seq x y z
N MET A 1 3.53 3.93 -32.52
CA MET A 1 2.27 4.48 -31.95
C MET A 1 2.31 4.72 -30.44
N ILE A 2 2.36 3.73 -29.54
CA ILE A 2 2.29 4.00 -28.07
C ILE A 2 3.60 4.60 -27.52
N ILE A 3 4.76 4.05 -27.89
CA ILE A 3 6.06 4.56 -27.44
C ILE A 3 6.33 5.97 -27.97
N GLU A 4 5.92 6.25 -29.20
CA GLU A 4 6.01 7.59 -29.81
C GLU A 4 5.19 8.62 -29.02
N PHE A 5 3.98 8.26 -28.59
CA PHE A 5 3.16 9.12 -27.73
C PHE A 5 3.82 9.35 -26.36
N ILE A 6 4.42 8.30 -25.77
CA ILE A 6 5.16 8.42 -24.51
C ILE A 6 6.35 9.37 -24.67
N ASN A 7 7.08 9.30 -25.78
CA ASN A 7 8.19 10.20 -26.07
C ASN A 7 7.73 11.64 -26.33
N ALA A 8 6.60 11.83 -26.99
CA ALA A 8 6.02 13.14 -27.26
C ALA A 8 5.51 13.83 -25.99
N GLN A 9 4.82 13.09 -25.12
CA GLN A 9 4.19 13.60 -23.89
C GLN A 9 4.48 12.68 -22.69
N PRO A 10 5.74 12.66 -22.22
CA PRO A 10 6.16 11.69 -21.20
C PRO A 10 5.53 11.97 -19.83
N ARG A 11 5.27 13.23 -19.49
CA ARG A 11 4.63 13.61 -18.22
C ARG A 11 3.19 13.10 -18.10
N THR A 12 2.39 13.29 -19.13
CA THR A 12 0.99 12.82 -19.14
C THR A 12 0.94 11.30 -19.15
N SER A 13 1.81 10.67 -19.95
CA SER A 13 1.89 9.23 -20.07
C SER A 13 2.21 8.54 -18.74
N ILE A 14 3.20 9.05 -17.99
CA ILE A 14 3.56 8.44 -16.70
C ILE A 14 2.47 8.60 -15.66
N ILE A 15 1.72 9.71 -15.68
CA ILE A 15 0.57 9.92 -14.79
C ILE A 15 -0.52 8.88 -15.09
N ILE A 16 -0.91 8.72 -16.36
CA ILE A 16 -1.94 7.74 -16.75
C ILE A 16 -1.51 6.32 -16.37
N ILE A 17 -0.27 5.94 -16.68
CA ILE A 17 0.28 4.62 -16.33
C ILE A 17 0.26 4.42 -14.81
N SER A 18 0.72 5.40 -14.03
CA SER A 18 0.74 5.29 -12.56
C SER A 18 -0.65 5.12 -11.95
N ILE A 19 -1.68 5.77 -12.53
CA ILE A 19 -3.07 5.64 -12.10
C ILE A 19 -3.59 4.23 -12.41
N LEU A 20 -3.32 3.71 -13.61
CA LEU A 20 -3.71 2.34 -13.99
C LEU A 20 -3.03 1.29 -13.11
N VAL A 21 -1.75 1.46 -12.81
CA VAL A 21 -1.01 0.57 -11.91
C VAL A 21 -1.59 0.63 -10.49
N SER A 22 -1.84 1.84 -9.99
CA SER A 22 -2.45 2.04 -8.67
C SER A 22 -3.85 1.43 -8.60
N PHE A 23 -4.63 1.52 -9.67
CA PHE A 23 -5.93 0.87 -9.80
C PHE A 23 -5.81 -0.66 -9.73
N PHE A 24 -4.89 -1.25 -10.50
CA PHE A 24 -4.67 -2.69 -10.53
C PHE A 24 -4.22 -3.24 -9.16
N ILE A 25 -3.28 -2.56 -8.51
CA ILE A 25 -2.83 -2.91 -7.15
C ILE A 25 -3.99 -2.81 -6.15
N SER A 26 -4.80 -1.76 -6.26
CA SER A 26 -5.96 -1.55 -5.39
C SER A 26 -7.01 -2.63 -5.59
N LEU A 27 -7.19 -3.12 -6.82
CA LEU A 27 -8.09 -4.21 -7.15
C LEU A 27 -7.60 -5.55 -6.55
N ILE A 28 -6.31 -5.87 -6.67
CA ILE A 28 -5.72 -7.04 -6.01
C ILE A 28 -5.96 -6.96 -4.51
N ASN A 29 -5.66 -5.82 -3.89
CA ASN A 29 -5.87 -5.62 -2.46
C ASN A 29 -7.36 -5.75 -2.09
N PHE A 30 -8.27 -5.30 -2.95
CA PHE A 30 -9.71 -5.45 -2.73
C PHE A 30 -10.17 -6.90 -2.66
N PHE A 31 -9.61 -7.79 -3.49
CA PHE A 31 -9.97 -9.21 -3.53
C PHE A 31 -9.19 -10.05 -2.52
N VAL A 32 -7.93 -9.73 -2.27
CA VAL A 32 -7.04 -10.56 -1.44
C VAL A 32 -7.12 -10.20 0.05
N LEU A 33 -7.42 -8.94 0.38
CA LEU A 33 -7.41 -8.48 1.77
C LEU A 33 -8.71 -8.82 2.48
N ASP A 34 -8.60 -9.55 3.58
CA ASP A 34 -9.71 -9.78 4.51
C ASP A 34 -9.99 -8.50 5.32
N LYS A 35 -10.99 -7.75 4.88
CA LYS A 35 -11.35 -6.45 5.45
C LYS A 35 -11.96 -6.58 6.84
N GLU A 36 -12.68 -7.66 7.11
CA GLU A 36 -13.31 -7.88 8.41
C GLU A 36 -12.24 -8.17 9.45
N LYS A 37 -11.35 -9.13 9.16
CA LYS A 37 -10.26 -9.51 10.06
C LYS A 37 -9.31 -8.36 10.38
N MET A 38 -9.03 -7.51 9.40
CA MET A 38 -8.22 -6.31 9.61
C MET A 38 -8.93 -5.29 10.51
N ARG A 39 -10.25 -5.13 10.38
CA ARG A 39 -11.03 -4.21 11.22
C ARG A 39 -11.13 -4.71 12.66
N THR A 40 -11.41 -6.00 12.86
CA THR A 40 -11.51 -6.59 14.20
C THR A 40 -10.16 -6.55 14.91
N SER A 41 -9.06 -6.90 14.24
CA SER A 41 -7.71 -6.78 14.80
C SER A 41 -7.36 -5.34 15.18
N ARG A 42 -7.68 -4.36 14.32
CA ARG A 42 -7.46 -2.92 14.64
C ARG A 42 -8.33 -2.45 15.82
N ALA A 43 -9.57 -2.94 15.93
CA ALA A 43 -10.45 -2.61 17.06
C ALA A 43 -9.85 -3.15 18.37
N ARG A 44 -9.44 -4.43 18.39
CA ARG A 44 -8.80 -5.04 19.55
C ARG A 44 -7.52 -4.33 19.97
N GLN A 45 -6.67 -3.95 19.01
CA GLN A 45 -5.47 -3.15 19.29
C GLN A 45 -5.80 -1.80 19.95
N LYS A 46 -6.89 -1.14 19.55
CA LYS A 46 -7.34 0.11 20.18
C LYS A 46 -7.87 -0.11 21.59
N GLU A 47 -8.64 -1.18 21.81
CA GLU A 47 -9.12 -1.56 23.14
C GLU A 47 -7.95 -1.82 24.09
N LEU A 48 -6.98 -2.64 23.68
CA LEU A 48 -5.76 -2.93 24.46
C LEU A 48 -4.99 -1.65 24.79
N GLN A 49 -4.87 -0.71 23.83
CA GLN A 49 -4.25 0.59 24.10
C GLN A 49 -5.02 1.45 25.12
N GLN A 50 -6.35 1.38 25.13
CA GLN A 50 -7.16 2.08 26.13
C GLN A 50 -7.05 1.42 27.50
N GLU A 51 -7.03 0.09 27.56
CA GLU A 51 -6.91 -0.65 28.81
C GLU A 51 -5.52 -0.46 29.44
N MET A 52 -4.43 -0.47 28.65
CA MET A 52 -3.09 -0.15 29.13
C MET A 52 -3.01 1.25 29.79
N LYS A 53 -3.81 2.23 29.32
CA LYS A 53 -3.89 3.56 29.94
C LYS A 53 -4.60 3.56 31.29
N LYS A 54 -5.45 2.56 31.57
CA LYS A 54 -6.16 2.40 32.85
C LYS A 54 -5.31 1.66 33.89
N TYR A 55 -4.37 0.83 33.46
CA TYR A 55 -3.51 0.02 34.33
C TYR A 55 -2.08 0.55 34.45
N LYS A 56 -1.87 1.87 34.30
CA LYS A 56 -0.53 2.51 34.32
C LYS A 56 0.32 2.14 35.55
N ASP A 57 -0.33 1.92 36.69
CA ASP A 57 0.33 1.62 37.96
C ASP A 57 0.58 0.11 38.17
N ASN A 58 0.22 -0.74 37.19
CA ASN A 58 0.44 -2.18 37.24
C ASN A 58 1.31 -2.65 36.05
N PRO A 59 2.65 -2.63 36.18
CA PRO A 59 3.58 -3.02 35.13
C PRO A 59 3.38 -4.46 34.63
N ALA A 60 2.98 -5.38 35.52
CA ALA A 60 2.74 -6.77 35.15
C ALA A 60 1.55 -6.91 34.19
N LYS A 61 0.44 -6.24 34.47
CA LYS A 61 -0.73 -6.20 33.57
C LYS A 61 -0.41 -5.49 32.25
N ILE A 62 0.35 -4.40 32.28
CA ILE A 62 0.79 -3.73 31.05
C ILE A 62 1.63 -4.66 30.19
N MET A 63 2.55 -5.42 30.79
CA MET A 63 3.39 -6.37 30.06
C MET A 63 2.57 -7.49 29.41
N GLU A 64 1.55 -8.00 30.10
CA GLU A 64 0.62 -8.99 29.55
C GLU A 64 -0.15 -8.42 28.33
N MET A 65 -0.70 -7.21 28.47
CA MET A 65 -1.41 -6.52 27.38
C MET A 65 -0.50 -6.19 26.19
N GLN A 66 0.77 -5.87 26.45
CA GLN A 66 1.76 -5.67 25.39
C GLN A 66 2.07 -6.98 24.64
N LYS A 67 2.16 -8.12 25.35
CA LYS A 67 2.33 -9.43 24.71
C LYS A 67 1.12 -9.76 23.83
N GLU A 68 -0.10 -9.54 24.32
CA GLU A 68 -1.32 -9.73 23.53
C GLU A 68 -1.34 -8.81 22.29
N MET A 69 -0.98 -7.53 22.46
CA MET A 69 -0.86 -6.57 21.37
C MET A 69 0.17 -7.04 20.32
N MET A 70 1.33 -7.54 20.75
CA MET A 70 2.37 -8.07 19.85
C MET A 70 1.85 -9.26 19.03
N THR A 71 1.07 -10.16 19.65
CA THR A 71 0.42 -11.29 18.94
C THR A 71 -0.51 -10.77 17.85
N HIS A 72 -1.38 -9.80 18.16
CA HIS A 72 -2.27 -9.19 17.16
C HIS A 72 -1.52 -8.45 16.05
N VAL A 73 -0.42 -7.77 16.39
CA VAL A 73 0.45 -7.11 15.39
C VAL A 73 1.07 -8.17 14.48
N GLY A 74 1.59 -9.27 15.02
CA GLY A 74 2.18 -10.36 14.26
C GLY A 74 1.18 -11.02 13.31
N ASP A 75 -0.04 -11.30 13.78
CA ASP A 75 -1.10 -11.86 12.94
C ASP A 75 -1.53 -10.89 11.85
N SER A 76 -1.72 -9.61 12.18
CA SER A 76 -2.04 -8.56 11.20
C SER A 76 -0.93 -8.44 10.15
N PHE A 77 0.33 -8.54 10.57
CA PHE A 77 1.47 -8.52 9.67
C PHE A 77 1.42 -9.69 8.68
N LYS A 78 1.23 -10.93 9.16
CA LYS A 78 1.08 -12.11 8.28
C LYS A 78 -0.06 -11.94 7.27
N HIS A 79 -1.19 -11.37 7.70
CA HIS A 79 -2.31 -11.09 6.81
C HIS A 79 -2.01 -10.00 5.78
N SER A 80 -1.19 -9.01 6.12
CA SER A 80 -0.72 -7.98 5.18
C SER A 80 0.41 -8.46 4.26
N LEU A 81 1.19 -9.45 4.67
CA LEU A 81 2.28 -10.02 3.87
C LEU A 81 1.77 -10.71 2.61
N LYS A 82 0.68 -11.49 2.71
CA LYS A 82 0.11 -12.22 1.57
C LYS A 82 -0.22 -11.30 0.38
N PRO A 83 -1.01 -10.23 0.53
CA PRO A 83 -1.27 -9.30 -0.57
C PRO A 83 0.01 -8.57 -0.99
N MET A 84 0.89 -8.18 -0.07
CA MET A 84 2.15 -7.53 -0.43
C MET A 84 3.01 -8.39 -1.37
N LEU A 85 3.21 -9.68 -1.05
CA LEU A 85 3.97 -10.61 -1.91
C LEU A 85 3.32 -10.82 -3.28
N ILE A 86 1.98 -10.92 -3.30
CA ILE A 86 1.22 -11.06 -4.55
C ILE A 86 1.35 -9.79 -5.41
N THR A 87 1.33 -8.60 -4.80
CA THR A 87 1.47 -7.32 -5.51
C THR A 87 2.91 -7.00 -5.91
N LEU A 88 3.91 -7.56 -5.23
CA LEU A 88 5.33 -7.30 -5.49
C LEU A 88 5.72 -7.72 -6.92
N ILE A 89 5.28 -8.90 -7.37
CA ILE A 89 5.60 -9.41 -8.71
C ILE A 89 5.07 -8.46 -9.81
N PRO A 90 3.77 -8.10 -9.83
CA PRO A 90 3.25 -7.09 -10.77
C PRO A 90 3.98 -5.75 -10.69
N ILE A 91 4.27 -5.26 -9.48
CA ILE A 91 4.98 -3.98 -9.30
C ILE A 91 6.36 -4.03 -9.95
N LEU A 92 7.13 -5.09 -9.73
CA LEU A 92 8.46 -5.23 -10.30
C LEU A 92 8.44 -5.33 -11.83
N LEU A 93 7.48 -6.07 -12.39
CA LEU A 93 7.30 -6.17 -13.85
C LEU A 93 6.99 -4.80 -14.47
N VAL A 94 6.02 -4.09 -13.90
CA VAL A 94 5.64 -2.76 -14.39
C VAL A 94 6.78 -1.77 -14.20
N PHE A 95 7.46 -1.80 -13.06
CA PHE A 95 8.58 -0.91 -12.78
C PHE A 95 9.74 -1.12 -13.74
N SER A 96 10.07 -2.38 -14.07
CA SER A 96 11.10 -2.72 -15.07
C SER A 96 10.76 -2.14 -16.44
N TRP A 97 9.51 -2.31 -16.89
CA TRP A 97 9.04 -1.77 -18.16
C TRP A 97 9.03 -0.25 -18.20
N ILE A 98 8.46 0.42 -17.17
CA ILE A 98 8.45 1.89 -17.05
C ILE A 98 9.89 2.42 -17.09
N ARG A 99 10.81 1.80 -16.34
CA ARG A 99 12.21 2.22 -16.35
C ARG A 99 12.79 2.17 -17.76
N GLY A 100 12.60 1.08 -18.51
CA GLY A 100 13.09 0.96 -19.88
C GLY A 100 12.57 2.06 -20.81
N VAL A 101 11.26 2.33 -20.77
CA VAL A 101 10.63 3.30 -21.66
C VAL A 101 10.97 4.75 -21.30
N PHE A 102 10.98 5.10 -20.01
CA PHE A 102 11.13 6.50 -19.59
C PHE A 102 12.58 6.97 -19.47
N LEU A 103 13.57 6.05 -19.43
CA LEU A 103 14.99 6.41 -19.46
C LEU A 103 15.42 7.08 -20.78
N GLU A 104 14.68 6.86 -21.86
CA GLU A 104 14.95 7.44 -23.18
C GLU A 104 14.22 8.79 -23.39
N THR A 105 13.47 9.26 -22.38
CA THR A 105 12.63 10.47 -22.49
C THR A 105 13.27 11.70 -21.83
N THR A 106 12.69 12.87 -22.08
CA THR A 106 13.10 14.14 -21.44
C THR A 106 12.97 14.16 -19.91
N ILE A 107 12.24 13.20 -19.32
CA ILE A 107 12.08 13.05 -17.86
C ILE A 107 12.89 11.89 -17.28
N ALA A 108 13.90 11.36 -17.99
CA ALA A 108 14.71 10.22 -17.57
C ALA A 108 15.29 10.30 -16.14
N LYS A 109 15.53 11.51 -15.61
CA LYS A 109 16.03 11.71 -14.23
C LYS A 109 14.92 11.87 -13.18
N THR A 110 13.71 12.21 -13.60
CA THR A 110 12.61 12.61 -12.71
C THR A 110 11.36 11.73 -12.81
N TRP A 111 11.31 10.80 -13.77
CA TRP A 111 10.17 9.90 -14.01
C TRP A 111 9.72 9.17 -12.73
N PHE A 112 10.69 8.75 -11.90
CA PHE A 112 10.40 8.06 -10.63
C PHE A 112 9.53 8.91 -9.70
N TRP A 113 9.82 10.20 -9.58
CA TRP A 113 9.05 11.11 -8.71
C TRP A 113 7.65 11.36 -9.25
N TYR A 114 7.50 11.55 -10.57
CA TYR A 114 6.19 11.68 -11.20
C TYR A 114 5.34 10.43 -11.01
N TYR A 115 5.93 9.24 -11.17
CA TYR A 115 5.28 7.97 -10.91
C TYR A 115 4.87 7.84 -9.45
N LEU A 116 5.79 8.09 -8.52
CA LEU A 116 5.54 7.93 -7.08
C LEU A 116 4.40 8.82 -6.59
N VAL A 117 4.44 10.12 -6.89
CA VAL A 117 3.42 11.08 -6.45
C VAL A 117 2.05 10.71 -7.02
N SER A 118 1.99 10.41 -8.31
CA SER A 118 0.74 10.09 -9.00
C SER A 118 0.16 8.75 -8.54
N ALA A 119 1.02 7.75 -8.32
CA ALA A 119 0.62 6.45 -7.78
C ALA A 119 0.08 6.57 -6.34
N ILE A 120 0.74 7.37 -5.48
CA ILE A 120 0.28 7.65 -4.11
C ILE A 120 -1.08 8.36 -4.17
N ALA A 121 -1.21 9.42 -4.95
CA ALA A 121 -2.45 10.17 -5.08
C ALA A 121 -3.60 9.27 -5.57
N GLY A 122 -3.37 8.48 -6.62
CA GLY A 122 -4.33 7.48 -7.11
C GLY A 122 -4.70 6.45 -6.04
N SER A 123 -3.71 5.99 -5.27
CA SER A 123 -3.93 4.96 -4.24
C SER A 123 -4.84 5.47 -3.14
N LEU A 124 -4.73 6.74 -2.75
CA LEU A 124 -5.60 7.36 -1.76
C LEU A 124 -7.05 7.44 -2.25
N VAL A 125 -7.23 7.79 -3.52
CA VAL A 125 -8.55 7.81 -4.18
C VAL A 125 -9.16 6.41 -4.20
N PHE A 126 -8.43 5.42 -4.68
CA PHE A 126 -8.93 4.05 -4.76
C PHE A 126 -9.17 3.42 -3.39
N ARG A 127 -8.33 3.72 -2.39
CA ARG A 127 -8.53 3.26 -1.01
C ARG A 127 -9.88 3.74 -0.47
N LYS A 128 -10.23 5.00 -0.75
CA LYS A 128 -11.52 5.58 -0.35
C LYS A 128 -12.69 4.96 -1.13
N LEU A 129 -12.55 4.78 -2.44
CA LEU A 129 -13.57 4.16 -3.30
C LEU A 129 -13.87 2.70 -2.89
N PHE A 130 -12.83 1.92 -2.63
CA PHE A 130 -12.93 0.49 -2.32
C PHE A 130 -13.14 0.16 -0.83
N LYS A 131 -13.22 1.20 0.02
CA LYS A 131 -13.36 1.09 1.49
C LYS A 131 -12.31 0.17 2.11
N LEU A 132 -11.09 0.22 1.59
CA LEU A 132 -9.97 -0.57 2.09
C LEU A 132 -9.50 -0.03 3.46
N PRO A 133 -9.22 -0.91 4.44
CA PRO A 133 -8.77 -0.54 5.79
C PRO A 133 -7.32 -0.06 5.85
#